data_AF-A0A8J8AKC0-F1
#
_entry.id   AF-A0A8J8AKC0-F1
#
_cell.length_a   1.000
_cell.length_b   1.000
_cell.length_c   1.000
_cell.angle_alpha   90.00
_cell.angle_beta   90.00
_cell.angle_gamma   90.00
#
_symmetry.space_group_name_H-M   'P 1'
#
loop_
_entity.id
_entity.type
_entity.pdbx_description
1 polymer ?
#
loop_
_entity_poly.entity_id
_entity_poly.type
_entity_poly.pdbx_seq_one_letter_code
_entity_poly.pdbx_strand_id
1 'polypeptide(L)'
;MKIGLYFGSFNPIHIGHLIIASHIADFTSVKQVWFVVSPQNPLKSSASLLNEHQRLFLVNKAIENDYRFRACDVEFKMPKPSYTIDTLTYLHEQYPEH
;
A
#
# COMPACT_ATOMS: atom_id res chain seq x y z
N MET A 1 6.53 -16.05 -3.24
CA MET A 1 5.05 -15.92 -3.47
C MET A 1 4.81 -14.60 -4.20
N LYS A 2 4.07 -14.58 -5.33
CA LYS A 2 3.89 -13.35 -6.12
C LYS A 2 2.99 -12.34 -5.41
N ILE A 3 3.56 -11.21 -4.99
CA ILE A 3 2.87 -10.12 -4.30
C ILE A 3 2.81 -8.91 -5.24
N GLY A 4 1.64 -8.30 -5.36
CA GLY A 4 1.47 -7.00 -6.02
C GLY A 4 1.55 -5.88 -5.00
N LEU A 5 2.37 -4.85 -5.25
CA LEU A 5 2.46 -3.68 -4.38
C LEU A 5 1.66 -2.53 -5.00
N TYR A 6 0.62 -2.07 -4.29
CA TYR A 6 -0.22 -0.96 -4.70
C TYR A 6 0.02 0.26 -3.81
N PHE A 7 0.87 1.16 -4.29
CA PHE A 7 1.28 2.35 -3.56
C PHE A 7 0.24 3.46 -3.66
N GLY A 8 -0.07 4.10 -2.54
CA GLY A 8 -0.99 5.23 -2.55
C GLY A 8 -1.04 5.97 -1.22
N SER A 9 -1.45 7.23 -1.27
CA SER A 9 -1.79 7.96 -0.05
C SER A 9 -3.07 7.40 0.58
N PHE A 10 -4.03 6.90 -0.21
CA PHE A 10 -5.33 6.41 0.28
C PHE A 10 -6.00 7.39 1.26
N ASN A 11 -6.24 8.61 0.79
CA ASN A 11 -6.69 9.73 1.61
C ASN A 11 -8.10 10.25 1.19
N PRO A 12 -9.20 9.51 1.43
CA PRO A 12 -9.27 8.14 1.97
C PRO A 12 -9.19 7.06 0.87
N ILE A 13 -9.12 5.79 1.26
CA ILE A 13 -9.41 4.68 0.35
C ILE A 13 -10.87 4.76 -0.13
N HIS A 14 -11.15 4.25 -1.33
CA HIS A 14 -12.48 4.29 -1.96
C HIS A 14 -12.65 3.16 -2.97
N ILE A 15 -13.87 2.97 -3.49
CA ILE A 15 -14.25 1.86 -4.39
C ILE A 15 -13.32 1.73 -5.60
N GLY A 16 -12.90 2.83 -6.23
CA GLY A 16 -11.95 2.78 -7.35
C GLY A 16 -10.64 2.05 -7.04
N HIS A 17 -10.08 2.23 -5.83
CA HIS A 17 -8.87 1.50 -5.40
C HIS A 17 -9.14 0.00 -5.27
N LEU A 18 -10.32 -0.36 -4.75
CA LEU A 18 -10.73 -1.77 -4.56
C LEU A 18 -10.96 -2.46 -5.90
N ILE A 19 -11.58 -1.79 -6.87
CA ILE A 19 -11.79 -2.34 -8.22
C ILE A 19 -10.44 -2.70 -8.87
N ILE A 20 -9.45 -1.82 -8.78
CA ILE A 20 -8.11 -2.07 -9.34
C ILE A 20 -7.45 -3.26 -8.64
N ALA A 21 -7.46 -3.29 -7.30
CA ALA A 21 -6.86 -4.37 -6.54
C ALA A 21 -7.53 -5.73 -6.80
N SER A 22 -8.87 -5.77 -6.84
CA SER A 22 -9.64 -6.97 -7.19
C SER A 22 -9.31 -7.44 -8.59
N HIS A 23 -9.25 -6.53 -9.57
CA HIS A 23 -8.88 -6.90 -10.93
C HIS A 23 -7.49 -7.56 -11.00
N ILE A 24 -6.50 -7.02 -10.29
CA ILE A 24 -5.17 -7.64 -10.22
C ILE A 24 -5.24 -9.02 -9.55
N ALA A 25 -5.99 -9.16 -8.46
CA ALA A 25 -6.09 -10.42 -7.73
C ALA A 25 -6.86 -11.51 -8.50
N ASP A 26 -7.86 -11.14 -9.30
CA ASP A 26 -8.72 -12.07 -10.04
C ASP A 26 -8.14 -12.51 -11.39
N PHE A 27 -7.44 -11.60 -12.08
CA PHE A 27 -7.08 -11.80 -13.49
C PHE A 27 -5.57 -11.92 -13.74
N THR A 28 -4.75 -11.99 -12.70
CA THR A 28 -3.29 -12.16 -12.84
C THR A 28 -2.77 -13.30 -11.97
N SER A 29 -1.45 -13.57 -12.05
CA SER A 29 -0.80 -14.56 -11.19
C SER A 29 -0.44 -14.05 -9.79
N VAL A 30 -0.80 -12.81 -9.44
CA VAL A 30 -0.59 -12.22 -8.12
C VAL A 30 -1.45 -12.95 -7.09
N LYS A 31 -0.83 -13.41 -6.01
CA LYS A 31 -1.52 -14.13 -4.92
C LYS A 31 -2.05 -13.20 -3.84
N GLN A 32 -1.41 -12.05 -3.65
CA GLN A 32 -1.82 -11.05 -2.69
C GLN A 32 -1.49 -9.65 -3.17
N VAL A 33 -2.40 -8.69 -2.99
CA VAL A 33 -2.16 -7.26 -3.25
C VAL A 33 -1.95 -6.54 -1.92
N TRP A 34 -0.81 -5.91 -1.77
CA TRP A 34 -0.48 -5.11 -0.60
C TRP A 34 -0.73 -3.64 -0.90
N PHE A 35 -1.63 -3.03 -0.14
CA PHE A 35 -1.90 -1.60 -0.15
C PHE A 35 -0.83 -0.90 0.68
N VAL A 36 0.23 -0.40 0.02
CA VAL A 36 1.32 0.31 0.68
C VAL A 36 0.89 1.74 0.95
N VAL A 37 0.55 2.02 2.21
CA VAL A 37 0.06 3.32 2.65
C VAL A 37 1.24 4.26 2.75
N SER A 38 1.28 5.26 1.86
CA SER A 38 2.41 6.19 1.82
C SER A 38 2.22 7.36 2.79
N PRO A 39 3.12 7.57 3.77
CA PRO A 39 3.05 8.70 4.69
C PRO A 39 3.13 10.05 3.99
N GLN A 40 4.01 10.18 3.00
CA GLN A 40 4.21 11.42 2.26
C GLN A 40 4.69 11.15 0.83
N ASN A 41 3.81 11.40 -0.15
CA ASN A 41 4.18 11.33 -1.56
C ASN A 41 5.18 12.47 -1.90
N PRO A 42 6.29 12.22 -2.62
CA PRO A 42 7.31 13.22 -2.93
C PRO A 42 6.81 14.44 -3.72
N LEU A 43 5.69 14.30 -4.44
CA LEU A 43 5.12 15.33 -5.30
C LEU A 43 3.92 16.05 -4.68
N LYS A 44 3.56 15.73 -3.43
CA LYS A 44 2.39 16.31 -2.74
C LYS A 44 2.79 16.87 -1.38
N SER A 45 2.24 18.04 -1.05
CA SER A 45 2.35 18.58 0.30
C SER A 45 1.64 17.67 1.31
N SER A 46 2.25 17.48 2.48
CA SER A 46 1.67 16.70 3.57
C SER A 46 0.50 17.40 4.26
N ALA A 47 0.31 18.71 4.04
CA ALA A 47 -0.69 19.52 4.74
C ALA A 47 -2.15 19.10 4.48
N SER A 48 -2.43 18.39 3.37
CA SER A 48 -3.77 17.91 3.03
C SER A 48 -4.00 16.43 3.37
N LEU A 49 -3.02 15.76 3.96
CA LEU A 49 -3.11 14.34 4.29
C LEU A 49 -3.73 14.14 5.67
N LEU A 50 -4.71 13.23 5.76
CA LEU A 50 -5.06 12.64 7.04
C LEU A 50 -3.84 11.94 7.64
N ASN A 51 -3.81 11.82 8.97
CA ASN A 51 -2.76 11.12 9.67
C ASN A 51 -2.57 9.70 9.08
N GLU A 52 -1.33 9.26 8.86
CA GLU A 52 -1.08 7.98 8.20
C GLU A 52 -1.71 6.78 8.91
N HIS A 53 -1.80 6.78 10.25
CA HIS A 53 -2.48 5.71 10.99
C HIS A 53 -3.99 5.70 10.80
N GLN A 54 -4.62 6.87 10.63
CA GLN A 54 -6.04 6.95 10.28
C GLN A 54 -6.28 6.37 8.87
N ARG A 55 -5.40 6.69 7.92
CA ARG A 55 -5.47 6.15 6.55
C ARG A 55 -5.26 4.64 6.55
N LEU A 56 -4.28 4.15 7.31
CA LEU A 56 -4.04 2.71 7.49
C LEU A 56 -5.24 2.01 8.11
N PHE A 57 -5.89 2.61 9.12
CA PHE A 57 -7.13 2.08 9.70
C PHE A 57 -8.24 1.98 8.65
N LEU A 58 -8.46 3.02 7.85
CA LEU A 58 -9.47 3.01 6.79
C LEU A 58 -9.16 1.96 5.71
N VAL A 59 -7.89 1.79 5.32
CA VAL A 59 -7.47 0.74 4.39
C VAL A 59 -7.77 -0.63 4.98
N ASN A 60 -7.36 -0.91 6.21
CA ASN A 60 -7.65 -2.18 6.89
C ASN A 60 -9.16 -2.45 6.94
N LYS A 61 -9.98 -1.45 7.27
CA LYS A 61 -11.44 -1.58 7.29
C LYS A 61 -12.03 -1.85 5.91
N ALA A 62 -11.50 -1.24 4.85
CA ALA A 62 -11.99 -1.46 3.50
C ALA A 62 -11.68 -2.87 2.96
N ILE A 63 -10.70 -3.57 3.53
CA ILE A 63 -10.23 -4.88 3.03
C ILE A 63 -10.41 -6.03 4.04
N GLU A 64 -11.05 -5.79 5.20
CA GLU A 64 -10.99 -6.68 6.38
C GLU A 64 -11.46 -8.13 6.15
N ASN A 65 -12.24 -8.39 5.10
CA ASN A 65 -12.80 -9.71 4.79
C ASN A 65 -12.25 -10.36 3.51
N ASP A 66 -11.16 -9.84 2.95
CA ASP A 66 -10.56 -10.38 1.73
C ASP A 66 -9.07 -10.70 1.94
N TYR A 67 -8.77 -11.98 2.13
CA TYR A 67 -7.41 -12.49 2.36
C TYR A 67 -6.44 -12.26 1.20
N ARG A 68 -6.96 -11.93 0.00
CA ARG A 68 -6.14 -11.55 -1.16
C ARG A 68 -5.54 -10.17 -0.97
N PHE A 69 -5.99 -9.39 0.01
CA PHE A 69 -5.53 -8.04 0.28
C PHE A 69 -4.83 -7.94 1.62
N ARG A 70 -3.87 -7.01 1.71
CA ARG A 70 -3.17 -6.67 2.96
C ARG A 70 -2.83 -5.18 2.99
N ALA A 71 -3.08 -4.52 4.11
CA ALA A 71 -2.56 -3.19 4.33
C ALA A 71 -1.08 -3.28 4.73
N CYS A 72 -0.24 -2.39 4.20
CA CYS A 72 1.20 -2.37 4.43
C CYS A 72 1.63 -0.97 4.88
N ASP A 73 2.27 -0.90 6.04
CA ASP A 73 2.75 0.30 6.71
C ASP A 73 4.29 0.43 6.67
N VAL A 74 4.94 -0.29 5.75
CA VAL A 74 6.41 -0.35 5.67
C VAL A 74 7.07 1.02 5.61
N GLU A 75 6.46 1.95 4.87
CA GLU A 75 6.98 3.31 4.69
C GLU A 75 6.90 4.17 5.98
N PHE A 76 6.16 3.74 7.01
CA PHE A 76 5.95 4.53 8.24
C PHE A 76 7.24 4.67 9.06
N LYS A 77 8.16 3.71 8.90
CA LYS A 77 9.46 3.69 9.59
C LYS A 77 10.61 4.14 8.67
N MET A 78 10.31 4.56 7.44
CA MET A 78 11.28 4.96 6.44
C MET A 78 11.41 6.49 6.38
N PRO A 79 12.51 7.03 5.84
CA PRO A 79 12.64 8.46 5.58
C PRO A 79 11.49 9.00 4.73
N LYS A 80 11.14 10.28 4.97
CA LYS A 80 10.15 11.02 4.18
C LYS A 80 10.87 12.06 3.30
N PRO A 81 10.36 12.37 2.09
CA PRO A 81 9.18 11.78 1.47
C PRO A 81 9.44 10.34 1.01
N SER A 82 8.37 9.57 0.85
CA SER A 82 8.45 8.14 0.55
C SER A 82 8.67 7.92 -0.95
N TYR A 83 9.88 7.52 -1.32
CA TYR A 83 10.21 7.14 -2.69
C TYR A 83 10.03 5.64 -2.90
N THR A 84 9.33 5.26 -3.96
CA THR A 84 9.07 3.85 -4.28
C THR A 84 10.35 3.03 -4.42
N ILE A 85 11.44 3.62 -4.93
CA ILE A 85 12.72 2.90 -5.04
C ILE A 85 13.25 2.48 -3.67
N ASP A 86 13.21 3.36 -2.67
CA ASP A 86 13.68 3.05 -1.32
C ASP A 86 12.82 1.94 -0.69
N THR A 87 11.50 2.01 -0.88
CA THR A 87 10.57 0.99 -0.40
C THR A 87 10.81 -0.38 -1.04
N LEU A 88 11.08 -0.40 -2.35
CA LEU A 88 11.38 -1.64 -3.07
C LEU A 88 12.72 -2.24 -2.64
N THR A 89 13.77 -1.42 -2.47
CA THR A 89 15.06 -1.87 -1.96
C THR A 89 14.90 -2.48 -0.56
N TYR A 90 14.23 -1.77 0.35
CA TYR A 90 13.98 -2.28 1.70
C TYR A 90 13.19 -3.60 1.70
N LEU A 91 12.09 -3.68 0.94
CA LEU A 91 11.28 -4.90 0.86
C LEU A 91 12.06 -6.08 0.25
N HIS A 92 12.91 -5.82 -0.75
CA HIS A 92 13.74 -6.85 -1.35
C HIS A 92 14.75 -7.43 -0.35
N GLU A 93 15.36 -6.58 0.47
CA GLU A 93 16.28 -7.01 1.54
C GLU A 93 15.57 -7.81 2.65
N GLN A 94 14.35 -7.42 3.01
CA GLN A 94 13.58 -8.09 4.07
C GLN A 94 12.93 -9.41 3.61
N TYR A 95 12.60 -9.54 2.33
CA TYR A 95 11.91 -10.70 1.76
C TYR A 95 12.66 -11.26 0.54
N PRO A 96 13.89 -11.80 0.70
CA PRO A 96 14.74 -12.21 -0.43
C PRO A 96 14.19 -13.39 -1.24
N GLU A 97 13.26 -14.17 -0.68
CA GLU A 97 12.66 -15.35 -1.32
C GLU A 97 11.30 -15.08 -1.99
N HIS A 98 10.84 -13.82 -2.02
CA HIS A 98 9.53 -13.44 -2.54
C HIS A 98 9.55 -12.78 -3.91
#